data_AF-A0A2D5P7P5-F1
#
_entry.id   AF-A0A2D5P7P5-F1
#
_cell.length_a   1.000
_cell.length_b   1.000
_cell.length_c   1.000
_cell.angle_alpha   90.00
_cell.angle_beta   90.00
_cell.angle_gamma   90.00
#
_symmetry.space_group_name_H-M   'P 1'
#
loop_
_entity.id
_entity.type
_entity.pdbx_description
1 polymer ?
#
loop_
_entity_poly.entity_id
_entity_poly.type
_entity_poly.pdbx_seq_one_letter_code
_entity_poly.pdbx_strand_id
1 'polypeptide(L)'
;MKDKIVVGRRELISILDLNLVDLDAKVDTGADSNALHCDNIVIEDDMVHFCLLDEVHESYHGKRISLPLYKVKKVKSSNGEIQLRPSIKVSVEFFGKKYKSVISLTNRADMKFPMLIGRRFLKDRFLVDVSKENLSQKGK
;
A
#
# COMPACT_ATOMS: atom_id res chain seq x y z
N MET A 1 -20.08 17.97 -10.72
CA MET A 1 -19.27 16.96 -10.00
C MET A 1 -17.99 16.79 -10.80
N LYS A 2 -16.82 16.69 -10.15
CA LYS A 2 -15.56 16.41 -10.87
C LYS A 2 -15.59 14.95 -11.32
N ASP A 3 -15.28 14.68 -12.59
CA ASP A 3 -15.19 13.30 -13.07
C ASP A 3 -14.14 12.54 -12.28
N LYS A 4 -14.55 11.41 -11.68
CA LYS A 4 -13.67 10.52 -10.94
C LYS A 4 -12.98 9.59 -11.92
N ILE A 5 -11.71 9.28 -11.66
CA ILE A 5 -10.99 8.28 -12.43
C ILE A 5 -11.55 6.90 -12.06
N VAL A 6 -11.93 6.11 -13.05
CA VAL A 6 -12.37 4.72 -12.82
C VAL A 6 -11.13 3.84 -12.64
N VAL A 7 -11.12 3.05 -11.57
CA VAL A 7 -10.08 2.07 -11.24
C VAL A 7 -10.69 0.69 -11.16
N GLY A 8 -9.93 -0.34 -11.53
CA GLY A 8 -10.31 -1.74 -11.36
C GLY A 8 -10.18 -2.23 -9.92
N ARG A 9 -10.57 -3.49 -9.69
CA ARG A 9 -10.35 -4.17 -8.39
C ARG A 9 -8.88 -4.50 -8.10
N ARG A 10 -8.06 -4.50 -9.16
CA ARG A 10 -6.61 -4.68 -9.13
C ARG A 10 -5.96 -3.63 -10.02
N GLU A 11 -4.92 -2.98 -9.53
CA GLU A 11 -4.18 -1.94 -10.24
C GLU A 11 -2.70 -1.99 -9.88
N LEU A 12 -1.87 -1.30 -10.66
CA LEU A 12 -0.46 -1.08 -10.36
C LEU A 12 -0.27 0.26 -9.64
N ILE A 13 0.62 0.29 -8.66
CA ILE A 13 1.01 1.50 -7.94
C ILE A 13 2.52 1.50 -7.69
N SER A 14 3.17 2.64 -7.87
CA SER A 14 4.59 2.79 -7.55
C SER A 14 4.77 3.54 -6.23
N ILE A 15 5.66 3.07 -5.36
CA ILE A 15 6.04 3.76 -4.11
C ILE A 15 7.44 4.33 -4.31
N LEU A 16 7.49 5.62 -4.64
CA LEU A 16 8.70 6.29 -5.13
C LEU A 16 9.80 6.31 -4.07
N ASP A 17 9.44 6.64 -2.83
CA ASP A 17 10.38 6.71 -1.70
C ASP A 17 10.98 5.34 -1.33
N LEU A 18 10.41 4.24 -1.86
CA LEU A 18 10.87 2.86 -1.64
C LEU A 18 11.44 2.22 -2.91
N ASN A 19 11.51 2.94 -4.03
CA ASN A 19 11.87 2.40 -5.35
C ASN A 19 11.06 1.16 -5.77
N LEU A 20 9.82 1.04 -5.31
CA LEU A 20 8.90 -0.01 -5.76
C LEU A 20 8.14 0.52 -6.98
N VAL A 21 8.29 -0.15 -8.12
CA VAL A 21 7.68 0.23 -9.38
C VAL A 21 6.59 -0.77 -9.74
N ASP A 22 5.43 -0.27 -10.18
CA ASP A 22 4.35 -1.08 -10.72
C ASP A 22 3.97 -2.27 -9.80
N LEU A 23 3.85 -1.99 -8.50
CA LEU A 23 3.48 -2.99 -7.50
C LEU A 23 2.01 -3.38 -7.64
N ASP A 24 1.74 -4.69 -7.68
CA ASP A 24 0.37 -5.21 -7.67
C ASP A 24 -0.37 -4.79 -6.39
N ALA A 25 -1.47 -4.08 -6.57
CA ALA A 25 -2.30 -3.60 -5.48
C ALA A 25 -3.76 -4.01 -5.65
N LYS A 26 -4.35 -4.52 -4.56
CA LYS A 26 -5.80 -4.68 -4.48
C LYS A 26 -6.43 -3.35 -4.11
N VAL A 27 -7.40 -2.92 -4.90
CA VAL A 27 -8.27 -1.78 -4.57
C VAL A 27 -9.37 -2.30 -3.65
N ASP A 28 -9.29 -1.94 -2.36
CA ASP A 28 -10.10 -2.54 -1.31
C ASP A 28 -10.99 -1.51 -0.61
N THR A 29 -12.26 -1.48 -1.01
CA THR A 29 -13.27 -0.61 -0.38
C THR A 29 -13.64 -1.04 1.03
N GLY A 30 -13.27 -2.25 1.47
CA GLY A 30 -13.39 -2.71 2.85
C GLY A 30 -12.27 -2.16 3.76
N ALA A 31 -11.13 -1.78 3.19
CA ALA A 31 -10.01 -1.22 3.94
C ALA A 31 -10.16 0.30 4.15
N ASP A 32 -9.94 0.78 5.38
CA ASP A 32 -9.92 2.22 5.68
C ASP A 32 -8.64 2.90 5.18
N SER A 33 -7.48 2.25 5.38
CA SER A 33 -6.16 2.77 5.04
C SER A 33 -5.40 1.85 4.09
N ASN A 34 -4.40 2.41 3.42
CA ASN A 34 -3.44 1.64 2.65
C ASN A 34 -2.58 0.75 3.55
N ALA A 35 -2.18 -0.40 3.05
CA ALA A 35 -1.32 -1.34 3.77
C ALA A 35 -0.30 -1.96 2.82
N LEU A 36 0.96 -2.01 3.24
CA LEU A 36 2.05 -2.64 2.52
C LEU A 36 2.57 -3.83 3.33
N HIS A 37 2.80 -4.93 2.63
CA HIS A 37 3.45 -6.10 3.17
C HIS A 37 4.91 -5.80 3.45
N CYS A 38 5.31 -5.96 4.71
CA CYS A 38 6.69 -5.87 5.13
C CYS A 38 6.99 -6.91 6.21
N ASP A 39 8.26 -7.29 6.29
CA ASP A 39 8.81 -8.18 7.31
C ASP A 39 9.75 -7.44 8.24
N ASN A 40 10.09 -8.08 9.37
CA ASN A 40 11.04 -7.57 10.35
C ASN A 40 10.74 -6.12 10.78
N ILE A 41 9.45 -5.81 11.01
CA ILE A 41 9.00 -4.47 11.37
C ILE A 41 9.37 -4.17 12.83
N VAL A 42 10.24 -3.18 13.04
CA VAL A 42 10.70 -2.74 14.36
C VAL A 42 10.61 -1.22 14.46
N ILE A 43 10.20 -0.69 15.61
CA ILE A 43 10.15 0.76 15.88
C ILE A 43 11.24 1.09 16.90
N GLU A 44 12.15 2.00 16.56
CA GLU A 44 13.27 2.46 17.39
C GLU A 44 13.42 3.98 17.18
N ASP A 45 13.49 4.77 18.26
CA ASP A 45 13.79 6.21 18.22
C ASP A 45 13.04 7.03 17.15
N ASP A 46 11.70 6.96 17.14
CA ASP A 46 10.82 7.61 16.14
C ASP A 46 11.05 7.19 14.68
N MET A 47 11.80 6.11 14.45
CA MET A 47 12.01 5.47 13.17
C MET A 47 11.28 4.12 13.13
N VAL A 48 10.92 3.70 11.93
CA VAL A 48 10.45 2.33 11.66
C VAL A 48 11.40 1.66 10.68
N HIS A 49 11.86 0.49 11.07
CA HIS A 49 12.72 -0.39 10.28
C HIS A 49 11.92 -1.58 9.78
N PHE A 50 12.13 -1.97 8.53
CA PHE A 50 11.41 -3.10 7.93
C PHE A 50 12.12 -3.60 6.66
N CYS A 51 11.82 -4.83 6.25
CA CYS A 51 12.20 -5.38 4.96
C CYS A 51 10.98 -5.41 4.02
N LEU A 52 11.22 -5.16 2.73
CA LEU A 52 10.18 -5.27 1.71
C LEU A 52 10.16 -6.66 1.12
N LEU A 53 8.97 -7.25 1.01
CA LEU A 53 8.71 -8.56 0.39
C LEU A 53 9.42 -9.72 1.14
N ASP A 54 9.11 -10.94 0.73
CA ASP A 54 9.66 -12.17 1.31
C ASP A 54 10.79 -12.69 0.41
N GLU A 55 11.71 -13.51 0.94
CA GLU A 55 12.84 -14.11 0.18
C GLU A 55 12.45 -14.78 -1.15
N VAL A 56 11.20 -15.24 -1.24
CA VAL A 56 10.62 -15.91 -2.41
C VAL A 56 10.19 -14.96 -3.53
N HIS A 57 10.11 -13.64 -3.29
CA HIS A 57 9.72 -12.67 -4.30
C HIS A 57 10.94 -12.21 -5.11
N GLU A 58 10.85 -12.19 -6.45
CA GLU A 58 11.97 -11.83 -7.34
C GLU A 58 12.53 -10.41 -7.12
N SER A 59 11.79 -9.56 -6.41
CA SER A 59 12.17 -8.18 -6.09
C SER A 59 12.66 -8.02 -4.64
N TYR A 60 12.75 -9.12 -3.90
CA TYR A 60 13.34 -9.14 -2.57
C TYR A 60 14.83 -8.88 -2.68
N HIS A 61 15.23 -7.73 -2.16
CA HIS A 61 16.64 -7.35 -2.10
C HIS A 61 17.22 -7.47 -0.68
N GLY A 62 16.44 -7.98 0.30
CA GLY A 62 16.86 -8.17 1.69
C GLY A 62 17.33 -6.91 2.41
N LYS A 63 17.08 -5.72 1.85
CA LYS A 63 17.58 -4.48 2.44
C LYS A 63 16.61 -4.05 3.53
N ARG A 64 17.17 -3.86 4.73
CA ARG A 64 16.49 -3.19 5.83
C ARG A 64 16.31 -1.72 5.45
N ILE A 65 15.06 -1.30 5.31
CA ILE A 65 14.65 0.08 5.06
C ILE A 65 14.33 0.74 6.39
N SER A 66 14.70 2.02 6.52
CA SER A 66 14.42 2.83 7.69
C SER A 66 13.76 4.14 7.26
N LEU A 67 12.60 4.46 7.83
CA LEU A 67 11.88 5.70 7.57
C LEU A 67 11.33 6.30 8.87
N PRO A 68 11.09 7.62 8.91
CA PRO A 68 10.43 8.24 10.05
C PRO A 68 9.05 7.60 10.32
N LEU A 69 8.81 7.23 11.56
CA LEU A 69 7.52 6.77 12.02
C LEU A 69 6.52 7.92 11.91
N TYR A 70 5.43 7.73 11.16
CA TYR A 70 4.38 8.74 11.11
C TYR A 70 3.40 8.61 12.27
N LYS A 71 2.92 7.39 12.52
CA LYS A 71 2.03 7.06 13.64
C LYS A 71 1.90 5.55 13.77
N VAL A 72 1.58 5.11 14.97
CA VAL A 72 1.10 3.75 15.25
C VAL A 72 -0.42 3.77 15.36
N LYS A 73 -1.09 2.80 14.73
CA LYS A 73 -2.55 2.67 14.80
C LYS A 73 -2.96 1.25 15.21
N LYS A 74 -3.99 1.18 16.05
CA LYS A 74 -4.73 -0.05 16.31
C LYS A 74 -5.60 -0.36 15.10
N VAL A 75 -5.33 -1.48 14.44
CA VAL A 75 -6.05 -1.94 13.24
C VAL A 75 -6.70 -3.27 13.55
N LYS A 76 -8.00 -3.37 13.26
CA LYS A 76 -8.76 -4.62 13.32
C LYS A 76 -8.84 -5.22 11.92
N SER A 77 -8.30 -6.42 11.73
CA SER A 77 -8.40 -7.15 10.46
C SER A 77 -9.77 -7.81 10.29
N SER A 78 -10.06 -8.29 9.08
CA SER A 78 -11.32 -8.96 8.75
C SER A 78 -11.53 -10.26 9.53
N ASN A 79 -10.45 -10.91 10.00
CA ASN A 79 -10.49 -12.09 10.87
C ASN A 79 -10.75 -11.73 12.36
N GLY A 80 -10.93 -10.45 12.69
CA GLY A 80 -11.24 -9.99 14.04
C GLY A 80 -10.02 -9.69 14.92
N GLU A 81 -8.82 -10.08 14.50
CA GLU A 81 -7.58 -9.79 15.21
C GLU A 81 -7.29 -8.29 15.25
N ILE A 82 -6.66 -7.87 16.33
CA ILE A 82 -6.28 -6.47 16.55
C ILE A 82 -4.76 -6.41 16.65
N GLN A 83 -4.15 -5.57 15.82
CA GLN A 83 -2.72 -5.35 15.80
C GLN A 83 -2.40 -3.86 15.88
N LEU A 84 -1.27 -3.53 16.52
CA LEU A 84 -0.67 -2.21 16.41
C LEU A 84 0.22 -2.17 15.18
N ARG A 85 -0.05 -1.25 14.26
CA ARG A 85 0.67 -1.14 13.00
C ARG A 85 1.34 0.23 12.89
N PRO A 86 2.67 0.31 12.68
CA PRO A 86 3.30 1.56 12.31
C PRO A 86 2.87 1.98 10.91
N SER A 87 3.06 3.25 10.61
CA SER A 87 2.81 3.78 9.27
C SER A 87 3.85 4.81 8.90
N ILE A 88 4.07 4.94 7.59
CA ILE A 88 5.02 5.85 6.98
C ILE A 88 4.27 6.82 6.06
N LYS A 89 4.87 8.01 5.84
CA LYS A 89 4.45 8.95 4.81
C LYS A 89 5.39 8.85 3.62
N VAL A 90 4.83 8.55 2.46
CA VAL A 90 5.60 8.38 1.21
C VAL A 90 4.89 9.02 0.03
N SER A 91 5.61 9.21 -1.06
CA SER A 91 5.11 9.60 -2.35
C SER A 91 4.80 8.34 -3.17
N VAL A 92 3.61 8.29 -3.74
CA VAL A 92 3.18 7.21 -4.63
C VAL A 92 2.81 7.77 -5.99
N GLU A 93 3.02 6.98 -7.03
CA GLU A 93 2.51 7.25 -8.37
C GLU A 93 1.38 6.28 -8.69
N PHE A 94 0.24 6.81 -9.11
CA PHE A 94 -0.97 6.05 -9.42
C PHE A 94 -1.74 6.76 -10.53
N PHE A 95 -2.04 6.06 -11.64
CA PHE A 95 -2.66 6.64 -12.84
C PHE A 95 -1.92 7.90 -13.34
N GLY A 96 -0.58 7.80 -13.46
CA GLY A 96 0.27 8.88 -13.97
C GLY A 96 0.35 10.13 -13.10
N LYS A 97 -0.17 10.08 -11.87
CA LYS A 97 -0.18 11.20 -10.92
C LYS A 97 0.52 10.84 -9.63
N LYS A 98 1.25 11.82 -9.08
CA LYS A 98 1.95 11.69 -7.79
C LYS A 98 1.05 12.13 -6.64
N TYR A 99 1.07 11.36 -5.55
CA TYR A 99 0.29 11.63 -4.33
C TYR A 99 1.16 11.44 -3.10
N LYS A 100 0.93 12.25 -2.06
CA LYS A 100 1.37 11.88 -0.70
C LYS A 100 0.38 10.89 -0.10
N SER A 101 0.92 9.80 0.42
CA SER A 101 0.16 8.65 0.94
C SER A 101 0.67 8.26 2.32
N VAL A 102 -0.24 7.78 3.15
CA VAL A 102 0.09 7.16 4.43
C VAL A 102 -0.15 5.67 4.28
N ILE A 103 0.88 4.88 4.50
CA ILE A 103 0.87 3.43 4.32
C ILE A 103 1.14 2.77 5.67
N SER A 104 0.24 1.89 6.10
CA SER A 104 0.48 1.03 7.27
C SER A 104 1.37 -0.14 6.88
N LEU A 105 2.35 -0.46 7.72
CA LEU A 105 3.24 -1.60 7.52
C LEU A 105 2.71 -2.79 8.32
N THR A 106 2.66 -3.97 7.69
CA THR A 106 2.16 -5.19 8.31
C THR A 106 2.73 -6.41 7.60
N ASN A 107 2.95 -7.50 8.33
CA ASN A 107 3.18 -8.79 7.68
C ASN A 107 1.85 -9.26 7.04
N ARG A 108 1.92 -9.73 5.79
CA ARG A 108 0.81 -10.22 4.99
C ARG A 108 1.25 -11.43 4.15
N ALA A 109 2.19 -12.24 4.63
CA ALA A 109 2.82 -13.32 3.87
C ALA A 109 1.81 -14.28 3.20
N ASP A 110 0.69 -14.57 3.87
CA ASP A 110 -0.36 -15.45 3.33
C ASP A 110 -1.29 -14.77 2.29
N MET A 111 -1.05 -13.51 1.93
CA MET A 111 -1.97 -12.72 1.11
C MET A 111 -1.45 -12.54 -0.32
N LYS A 112 -2.37 -12.70 -1.29
CA LYS A 112 -2.08 -12.57 -2.73
C LYS A 112 -1.47 -11.22 -3.17
N PHE A 113 -1.79 -10.13 -2.47
CA PHE A 113 -1.42 -8.77 -2.88
C PHE A 113 -0.51 -8.12 -1.84
N PRO A 114 0.70 -7.68 -2.22
CA PRO A 114 1.63 -7.01 -1.31
C PRO A 114 1.10 -5.62 -0.88
N MET A 115 0.22 -5.01 -1.68
CA MET A 115 -0.34 -3.69 -1.39
C MET A 115 -1.88 -3.69 -1.39
N LEU A 116 -2.44 -2.96 -0.43
CA LEU A 116 -3.86 -2.58 -0.40
C LEU A 116 -4.00 -1.07 -0.61
N ILE A 117 -4.93 -0.68 -1.48
CA ILE A 117 -5.38 0.71 -1.63
C ILE A 117 -6.75 0.84 -0.96
N GLY A 118 -6.78 1.56 0.16
CA GLY A 118 -7.96 1.74 1.00
C GLY A 118 -8.76 3.01 0.71
N ARG A 119 -9.94 3.10 1.31
CA ARG A 119 -10.93 4.17 1.07
C ARG A 119 -10.39 5.58 1.27
N ARG A 120 -9.50 5.84 2.24
CA ARG A 120 -8.93 7.19 2.45
C ARG A 120 -8.13 7.70 1.25
N PHE A 121 -7.44 6.82 0.54
CA PHE A 121 -6.72 7.20 -0.67
C PHE A 121 -7.67 7.37 -1.86
N LEU A 122 -8.70 6.53 -1.93
CA LEU A 122 -9.70 6.53 -3.01
C LEU A 122 -10.66 7.72 -2.95
N LYS A 123 -10.95 8.20 -1.74
CA LYS A 123 -11.98 9.20 -1.44
C LYS A 123 -11.82 10.44 -2.33
N ASP A 124 -12.95 10.90 -2.86
CA ASP A 124 -13.11 12.11 -3.68
C ASP A 124 -12.34 12.13 -5.03
N ARG A 125 -11.65 11.03 -5.39
CA ARG A 125 -10.78 10.97 -6.57
C ARG A 125 -11.13 9.83 -7.53
N PHE A 126 -11.55 8.68 -6.99
CA PHE A 126 -11.67 7.44 -7.75
C PHE A 126 -13.05 6.79 -7.59
N LEU A 127 -13.47 6.08 -8.63
CA LEU A 127 -14.62 5.16 -8.63
C LEU A 127 -14.10 3.74 -8.91
N VAL A 128 -14.49 2.77 -8.09
CA VAL A 128 -14.03 1.39 -8.25
C VAL A 128 -15.03 0.60 -9.09
N ASP A 129 -14.59 0.11 -10.25
CA ASP A 129 -15.32 -0.84 -11.09
C ASP A 129 -14.73 -2.23 -10.88
N VAL A 130 -15.46 -3.06 -10.13
CA VAL A 130 -15.03 -4.43 -9.78
C VAL A 130 -15.01 -5.39 -10.98
N SER A 131 -15.57 -4.99 -12.13
CA SER A 131 -15.50 -5.76 -13.38
C SER A 131 -14.21 -5.55 -14.15
N LYS A 132 -13.36 -4.60 -13.73
CA LYS A 132 -12.11 -4.22 -14.41
C LYS A 132 -10.88 -4.52 -13.56
N GLU A 133 -9.74 -4.65 -14.23
CA GLU A 133 -8.40 -4.74 -13.65
C GLU A 133 -7.41 -4.00 -14.56
N ASN A 134 -6.30 -3.54 -13.99
CA ASN A 134 -5.15 -2.94 -14.68
C ASN A 134 -5.51 -1.78 -15.64
N LEU A 135 -6.47 -0.94 -15.27
CA LEU A 135 -6.81 0.23 -16.09
C LEU A 135 -5.68 1.27 -16.09
N SER A 136 -4.84 1.28 -15.06
CA SER A 136 -3.62 2.09 -14.97
C SER A 136 -2.63 1.86 -16.11
N GLN A 137 -2.67 0.70 -16.78
CA GLN A 137 -1.77 0.35 -17.88
C GLN A 137 -2.25 0.83 -19.26
N LYS A 138 -3.53 1.18 -19.42
CA LYS A 138 -4.14 1.49 -20.74
C LYS A 138 -3.68 2.81 -21.38
N GLY A 139 -2.72 3.51 -20.78
CA GLY A 139 -2.19 4.78 -21.27
C GLY A 139 -0.66 4.89 -21.25
N LYS A 140 0.06 3.76 -21.12
CA LYS A 140 1.49 3.69 -21.43
C LYS A 140 1.69 3.40 -22.92
#